data_AF-A0A2E4DQA3-F1
#
_entry.id   AF-A0A2E4DQA3-F1
#
_cell.length_a   1.000
_cell.length_b   1.000
_cell.length_c   1.000
_cell.angle_alpha   90.00
_cell.angle_beta   90.00
_cell.angle_gamma   90.00
#
_symmetry.space_group_name_H-M   'P 1'
#
loop_
_entity.id
_entity.type
_entity.pdbx_description
1 polymer ?
#
loop_
_entity_poly.entity_id
_entity_poly.type
_entity_poly.pdbx_seq_one_letter_code
_entity_poly.pdbx_strand_id
1 'polypeptide(L)'
;MGILDYADSGQKNLFQKDKMSIGDWFSRKFLAELSLANANWSFHTLRHTVITQLTDKQVFPYFVKELVGHKHNSITYDIYAGKPPMKVLLEECVSKSIIVIDDDEER
;
A
#
# COMPACT_ATOMS: atom_id res chain seq x y z
N MET A 1 11.08 -38.26 -3.36
CA MET A 1 10.24 -37.08 -3.67
C MET A 1 10.65 -35.97 -2.73
N GLY A 2 11.54 -35.10 -3.19
CA GLY A 2 12.26 -34.14 -2.34
C GLY A 2 11.50 -32.84 -2.17
N ILE A 3 11.58 -32.28 -0.97
CA ILE A 3 11.03 -30.98 -0.54
C ILE A 3 11.72 -29.80 -1.27
N LEU A 4 12.53 -30.08 -2.29
CA LEU A 4 13.36 -29.12 -3.02
C LEU A 4 12.65 -28.47 -4.22
N ASP A 5 11.53 -29.02 -4.69
CA ASP A 5 10.77 -28.46 -5.83
C ASP A 5 9.88 -27.26 -5.44
N TYR A 6 9.73 -26.94 -4.14
CA TYR A 6 8.90 -25.82 -3.70
C TYR A 6 9.62 -24.45 -3.73
N ALA A 7 10.93 -24.44 -3.97
CA ALA A 7 11.71 -23.20 -4.01
C ALA A 7 11.61 -22.44 -5.35
N ASP A 8 10.98 -23.03 -6.38
CA ASP A 8 10.82 -22.42 -7.71
C ASP A 8 9.41 -21.86 -7.99
N SER A 9 8.58 -21.66 -6.97
CA SER A 9 7.46 -20.72 -7.13
C SER A 9 8.02 -19.29 -7.04
N GLY A 10 8.85 -18.93 -8.02
CA GLY A 10 9.41 -17.59 -8.15
C GLY A 10 8.29 -16.59 -7.96
N GLN A 11 8.46 -15.67 -7.01
CA GLN A 11 7.59 -14.50 -6.89
C GLN A 11 7.63 -13.79 -8.23
N LYS A 12 6.68 -14.12 -9.12
CA LYS A 12 6.46 -13.37 -10.35
C LYS A 12 6.03 -12.01 -9.83
N ASN A 13 6.90 -11.01 -9.97
CA ASN A 13 6.50 -9.67 -9.61
C ASN A 13 5.26 -9.35 -10.46
N LEU A 14 4.18 -8.92 -9.82
CA LEU A 14 2.93 -8.59 -10.51
C LEU A 14 3.17 -7.59 -11.66
N PHE A 15 4.22 -6.77 -11.54
CA PHE A 15 4.65 -5.76 -12.50
C PHE A 15 5.71 -6.25 -13.52
N GLN A 16 6.34 -7.41 -13.32
CA GLN A 16 7.31 -7.97 -14.28
C GLN A 16 6.65 -8.41 -15.58
N LYS A 17 5.37 -8.80 -15.54
CA LYS A 17 4.61 -9.24 -16.71
C LYS A 17 4.56 -8.15 -17.80
N ASP A 18 4.45 -6.88 -17.38
CA ASP A 18 4.33 -5.74 -18.29
C ASP A 18 5.68 -5.04 -18.57
N LYS A 19 6.81 -5.54 -18.01
CA LYS A 19 8.14 -4.90 -18.07
C LYS A 19 8.11 -3.39 -17.77
N MET A 20 7.31 -2.98 -16.79
CA MET A 20 7.02 -1.58 -16.52
C MET A 20 7.24 -1.26 -15.03
N SER A 21 7.65 -0.03 -14.72
CA SER A 21 7.81 0.39 -13.33
C SER A 21 6.45 0.48 -12.62
N ILE A 22 6.44 0.40 -11.28
CA ILE A 22 5.20 0.55 -10.49
C ILE A 22 4.49 1.87 -10.76
N GLY A 23 5.25 2.97 -10.93
CA GLY A 23 4.71 4.29 -11.22
C GLY A 23 4.08 4.35 -12.60
N ASP A 24 4.76 3.81 -13.61
CA ASP A 24 4.25 3.77 -14.97
C ASP A 24 3.02 2.85 -15.10
N TRP A 25 3.00 1.73 -14.37
CA TRP A 25 1.83 0.85 -14.26
C TRP A 25 0.65 1.57 -13.61
N PHE A 26 0.90 2.26 -12.50
CA PHE A 26 -0.14 3.01 -11.81
C PHE A 26 -0.75 4.08 -12.73
N SER A 27 0.09 4.92 -13.33
CA SER A 27 -0.38 6.04 -14.14
C SER A 27 -1.00 5.62 -15.48
N ARG A 28 -0.46 4.59 -16.16
CA ARG A 28 -0.92 4.22 -17.52
C ARG A 28 -1.97 3.13 -17.56
N LYS A 29 -1.96 2.21 -16.61
CA LYS A 29 -2.88 1.06 -16.58
C LYS A 29 -3.93 1.23 -15.50
N PHE A 30 -3.50 1.36 -14.25
CA PHE A 30 -4.44 1.39 -13.13
C PHE A 30 -5.38 2.60 -13.21
N LEU A 31 -4.86 3.81 -13.38
CA LEU A 31 -5.70 5.00 -13.53
C LEU A 31 -6.62 4.94 -14.76
N ALA A 32 -6.12 4.39 -15.88
CA ALA A 32 -6.90 4.22 -17.10
C ALA A 32 -8.05 3.20 -16.92
N GLU A 33 -7.81 2.09 -16.22
CA GLU A 33 -8.83 1.10 -15.86
C GLU A 33 -9.90 1.67 -14.94
N LEU A 34 -9.55 2.65 -14.10
CA LEU A 34 -10.50 3.36 -13.24
C LEU A 34 -11.19 4.54 -13.94
N SER A 35 -10.89 4.82 -15.22
CA SER A 35 -11.36 6.01 -15.95
C SER A 35 -10.93 7.35 -15.33
N LEU A 36 -9.96 7.34 -14.43
CA LEU A 36 -9.42 8.52 -13.74
C LEU A 36 -8.19 9.02 -14.48
N ALA A 37 -8.38 9.63 -15.66
CA ALA A 37 -7.29 10.13 -16.49
C ALA A 37 -6.70 11.46 -15.94
N ASN A 38 -6.40 11.53 -14.65
CA ASN A 38 -5.85 12.72 -14.01
C ASN A 38 -4.32 12.67 -13.95
N ALA A 39 -3.66 13.60 -14.67
CA ALA A 39 -2.20 13.70 -14.77
C ALA A 39 -1.49 13.96 -13.43
N ASN A 40 -2.22 14.34 -12.38
CA ASN A 40 -1.67 14.69 -11.07
C ASN A 40 -1.70 13.54 -10.05
N TRP A 41 -2.22 12.37 -10.43
CA TRP A 41 -2.30 11.21 -9.56
C TRP A 41 -1.08 10.32 -9.74
N SER A 42 -0.35 10.12 -8.65
CA SER A 42 0.81 9.25 -8.58
C SER A 42 0.66 8.22 -7.48
N PHE A 43 1.48 7.17 -7.51
CA PHE A 43 1.53 6.19 -6.42
C PHE A 43 1.90 6.83 -5.06
N HIS A 44 2.64 7.95 -5.08
CA HIS A 44 2.94 8.72 -3.88
C HIS A 44 1.72 9.46 -3.35
N THR A 45 0.90 10.03 -4.25
CA THR A 45 -0.37 10.67 -3.90
C THR A 45 -1.33 9.64 -3.31
N LEU A 46 -1.43 8.45 -3.93
CA LEU A 46 -2.20 7.32 -3.38
C LEU A 46 -1.76 6.99 -1.95
N ARG A 47 -0.45 6.89 -1.71
CA ARG A 47 0.09 6.62 -0.38
C ARG A 47 -0.35 7.65 0.66
N HIS A 48 -0.32 8.94 0.32
CA HIS A 48 -0.82 10.00 1.21
C HIS A 48 -2.33 9.87 1.45
N THR A 49 -3.12 9.60 0.41
CA THR A 49 -4.56 9.36 0.55
C THR A 49 -4.85 8.23 1.53
N VAL A 50 -4.15 7.10 1.42
CA VAL A 50 -4.30 5.97 2.36
C VAL A 50 -3.92 6.38 3.78
N ILE A 51 -2.80 7.09 3.97
CA ILE A 51 -2.37 7.57 5.30
C ILE A 51 -3.41 8.50 5.91
N THR A 52 -3.89 9.49 5.16
CA THR A 52 -4.90 10.46 5.62
C THR A 52 -6.18 9.75 6.05
N GLN A 53 -6.72 8.86 5.20
CA GLN A 53 -7.95 8.14 5.54
C GLN A 53 -7.80 7.24 6.78
N LEU A 54 -6.67 6.56 6.94
CA LEU A 54 -6.42 5.75 8.14
C LEU A 54 -6.29 6.61 9.39
N THR A 55 -5.69 7.79 9.25
CA THR A 55 -5.56 8.77 10.34
C THR A 55 -6.92 9.32 10.74
N ASP A 56 -7.76 9.70 9.77
CA ASP A 56 -9.12 10.20 9.99
C ASP A 56 -10.01 9.14 10.66
N LYS A 57 -9.79 7.87 10.34
CA LYS A 57 -10.44 6.71 10.99
C LYS A 57 -9.83 6.33 12.33
N GLN A 58 -8.92 7.15 12.85
CA GLN A 58 -8.24 6.97 14.14
C GLN A 58 -7.53 5.61 14.28
N VAL A 59 -7.03 5.06 13.17
CA VAL A 59 -6.16 3.88 13.21
C VAL A 59 -4.88 4.25 13.96
N PHE A 60 -4.45 3.35 14.84
CA PHE A 60 -3.32 3.63 15.71
C PHE A 60 -2.05 3.95 14.87
N PRO A 61 -1.36 5.09 15.11
CA PRO A 61 -0.29 5.58 14.24
C PRO A 61 0.87 4.60 14.05
N TYR A 62 1.09 3.71 15.03
CA TYR A 62 2.06 2.62 14.90
C TYR A 62 1.69 1.67 13.76
N PHE A 63 0.43 1.23 13.63
CA PHE A 63 0.04 0.35 12.53
C PHE A 63 0.12 1.04 11.17
N VAL A 64 -0.21 2.34 11.10
CA VAL A 64 -0.08 3.13 9.86
C VAL A 64 1.38 3.24 9.44
N LYS A 65 2.30 3.53 10.37
CA LYS A 65 3.75 3.63 10.10
C LYS A 65 4.36 2.29 9.67
N GLU A 66 3.99 1.19 10.32
CA GLU A 66 4.42 -0.16 9.93
C GLU A 66 3.90 -0.53 8.54
N LEU A 67 2.62 -0.25 8.26
CA LEU A 67 2.02 -0.51 6.94
C LEU A 67 2.76 0.20 5.80
N VAL A 68 3.15 1.45 6.01
CA VAL A 68 3.83 2.26 4.98
C VAL A 68 5.36 2.14 5.03
N GLY A 69 5.91 1.34 5.95
CA GLY A 69 7.34 1.09 6.11
C GLY A 69 8.14 2.30 6.60
N HIS A 70 7.54 3.18 7.41
CA HIS A 70 8.24 4.32 8.01
C HIS A 70 8.88 3.95 9.35
N LYS A 71 10.08 4.49 9.61
CA LYS A 71 10.72 4.35 10.94
C LYS A 71 9.87 5.05 12.01
N HIS A 72 9.80 4.48 13.22
CA HIS A 72 8.89 5.02 14.23
C HIS A 72 9.38 6.30 14.91
N ASN A 73 10.66 6.66 14.77
CA ASN A 73 11.31 7.80 15.45
C ASN A 73 10.99 7.81 16.95
N SER A 74 10.71 6.65 17.53
CA SER A 74 10.21 6.49 18.89
C SER A 74 10.82 5.21 19.43
N ILE A 75 11.75 5.40 20.37
CA ILE A 75 12.50 4.35 21.04
C ILE A 75 11.55 3.26 21.57
N THR A 76 10.40 3.64 22.12
CA THR A 76 9.43 2.69 22.67
C THR A 76 8.90 1.71 21.63
N TYR A 77 8.55 2.17 20.43
CA TYR A 77 8.03 1.29 19.38
C TYR A 77 9.14 0.55 18.65
N ASP A 78 10.26 1.23 18.40
CA ASP A 78 11.42 0.63 17.71
C ASP A 78 12.08 -0.49 18.57
N ILE A 79 12.01 -0.41 19.90
CA ILE A 79 12.61 -1.39 20.83
C ILE A 79 11.61 -2.47 21.29
N TYR A 80 10.36 -2.12 21.61
CA TYR A 80 9.46 -3.05 22.32
C TYR A 80 8.28 -3.58 21.49
N ALA A 81 7.84 -2.86 20.46
CA ALA A 81 6.63 -3.24 19.73
C ALA A 81 6.89 -4.33 18.66
N GLY A 82 8.13 -4.47 18.20
CA GLY A 82 8.47 -5.40 17.12
C GLY A 82 7.70 -5.09 15.83
N LYS A 83 7.72 -6.03 14.87
CA LYS A 83 6.85 -5.94 13.68
C LYS A 83 5.51 -6.61 13.97
N PRO A 84 4.38 -5.93 13.77
CA PRO A 84 3.09 -6.54 14.00
C PRO A 84 2.86 -7.67 12.99
N PRO A 85 2.17 -8.76 13.38
CA PRO A 85 1.82 -9.82 12.43
C PRO A 85 1.02 -9.27 11.26
N MET A 86 1.24 -9.78 10.06
CA MET A 86 0.55 -9.30 8.86
C MET A 86 -0.97 -9.37 8.94
N LYS A 87 -1.50 -10.36 9.66
CA LYS A 87 -2.94 -10.49 9.91
C LYS A 87 -3.50 -9.26 10.66
N VAL A 88 -2.75 -8.77 11.65
CA VAL A 88 -3.15 -7.60 12.45
C VAL A 88 -3.14 -6.34 11.59
N LEU A 89 -2.12 -6.17 10.73
CA LEU A 89 -2.09 -5.04 9.79
C LEU A 89 -3.25 -5.08 8.78
N LEU A 90 -3.63 -6.27 8.30
CA LEU A 90 -4.78 -6.43 7.40
C LEU A 90 -6.10 -6.06 8.09
N GLU A 91 -6.27 -6.48 9.34
CA GLU A 91 -7.46 -6.20 10.13
C GLU A 91 -7.54 -4.71 10.53
N GLU A 92 -6.44 -4.16 11.05
CA GLU A 92 -6.42 -2.80 11.59
C GLU A 92 -6.35 -1.70 10.53
N CYS A 93 -5.70 -1.96 9.39
CA CYS A 93 -5.55 -0.94 8.36
C CYS A 93 -6.43 -1.22 7.14
N VAL A 94 -6.32 -2.41 6.54
CA VAL A 94 -6.94 -2.68 5.24
C VAL A 94 -8.45 -2.80 5.36
N SER A 95 -8.95 -3.51 6.37
CA SER A 95 -10.40 -3.64 6.62
C SER A 95 -11.07 -2.32 6.95
N LYS A 96 -10.29 -1.33 7.43
CA LYS A 96 -10.78 0.02 7.74
C LYS A 96 -10.59 1.00 6.59
N SER A 97 -9.76 0.71 5.60
CA SER A 97 -9.57 1.58 4.43
C SER A 97 -10.78 1.54 3.49
N ILE A 98 -11.26 2.71 3.04
CA ILE A 98 -12.24 2.83 1.96
C ILE A 98 -11.63 3.85 1.03
N ILE A 99 -11.08 3.42 -0.10
CA ILE A 99 -10.56 4.34 -1.10
C ILE A 99 -11.78 5.00 -1.76
N VAL A 100 -12.24 6.10 -1.18
CA VAL A 100 -13.11 7.03 -1.87
C VAL A 100 -12.22 7.76 -2.85
N ILE A 101 -12.45 7.51 -4.13
CA ILE A 101 -11.86 8.27 -5.20
C ILE A 101 -12.88 9.33 -5.51
N ASP A 102 -12.65 10.53 -4.98
CA ASP A 102 -13.40 11.69 -5.41
C ASP A 102 -12.96 11.98 -6.84
N ASP A 103 -13.83 11.68 -7.81
CA ASP A 103 -13.75 12.22 -9.17
C ASP A 103 -13.97 13.72 -9.04
N ASP A 104 -12.88 14.46 -8.84
CA ASP A 104 -12.87 15.91 -8.86
C ASP A 104 -13.01 16.36 -10.33
N GLU A 105 -14.21 16.17 -10.87
CA GLU A 105 -14.68 16.68 -12.16
C GLU A 105 -15.41 18.01 -11.94
N GLU A 106 -14.86 18.96 -11.18
CA GLU A 106 -15.27 20.36 -11.29
C GLU A 106 -14.26 21.36 -10.70
N ARG A 107 -13.25 21.75 -11.50
CA ARG A 107 -12.67 23.09 -11.39
C ARG A 107 -12.05 23.63 -12.67
#